data_AF-A0A7C7DUH0-F1
#
_entry.id   AF-A0A7C7DUH0-F1
#
_cell.length_a   1.000
_cell.length_b   1.000
_cell.length_c   1.000
_cell.angle_alpha   90.00
_cell.angle_beta   90.00
_cell.angle_gamma   90.00
#
_symmetry.space_group_name_H-M   'P 1'
#
loop_
_entity.id
_entity.type
_entity.pdbx_description
1 polymer ?
#
loop_
_entity_poly.entity_id
_entity_poly.type
_entity_poly.pdbx_seq_one_letter_code
_entity_poly.pdbx_strand_id
1 'polypeptide(L)'
;MATNLASNKTVKWSSWHTLLLLIIIVGTPLLVRWMLAPNPFLFDGESALAPGGELLWVWWTWVLGLLLFATVAGGGITGCWPFGWLINEQYRMSLSRLQMCLWTIVVLASFATAVSINLVNRHLQDALHVAIPADLWLLLGISTTALVASPLILADKKKQNTNIPERQRTLASMDMRYADAQAVPEQEAKARSSGQLARNTSPAEASFADLLRGEQVGNCNVVDVARLQNLFFTLILVVVYTLALLESFELQMIDGGVISAFPDVDAAFAALLGVSTTGYLAAKGVNYQPLQNP
;
A
#
# COMPACT_ATOMS: atom_id res chain seq x y z
N MET A 1 -9.66 -21.73 37.01
CA MET A 1 -8.58 -20.74 36.84
C MET A 1 -8.75 -20.12 35.45
N ALA A 2 -9.58 -19.08 35.34
CA ALA A 2 -9.90 -18.44 34.07
C ALA A 2 -8.84 -17.38 33.76
N THR A 3 -7.97 -17.66 32.79
CA THR A 3 -6.98 -16.70 32.31
C THR A 3 -7.69 -15.64 31.47
N ASN A 4 -7.74 -14.42 32.02
CA ASN A 4 -8.07 -13.19 31.32
C ASN A 4 -7.20 -13.02 30.06
N LEU A 5 -7.71 -13.42 28.90
CA LEU A 5 -7.16 -13.05 27.59
C LEU A 5 -7.79 -11.72 27.12
N ALA A 6 -7.74 -10.70 27.99
CA ALA A 6 -7.81 -9.33 27.52
C ALA A 6 -6.42 -9.02 26.92
N SER A 7 -6.24 -9.36 25.65
CA SER A 7 -5.13 -8.87 24.84
C SER A 7 -5.18 -7.35 24.86
N ASN A 8 -4.41 -6.76 25.76
CA ASN A 8 -4.30 -5.34 25.94
C ASN A 8 -3.67 -4.80 24.64
N LYS A 9 -4.50 -4.26 23.74
CA LYS A 9 -4.05 -3.56 22.52
C LYS A 9 -3.42 -2.24 22.97
N THR A 10 -2.21 -2.29 23.49
CA THR A 10 -1.47 -1.08 23.82
C THR A 10 -0.91 -0.52 22.52
N VAL A 11 -1.53 0.57 22.05
CA VAL A 11 -0.97 1.42 21.00
C VAL A 11 0.45 1.79 21.44
N LYS A 12 1.48 1.47 20.63
CA LYS A 12 2.89 1.75 20.97
C LYS A 12 3.33 3.17 20.61
N TRP A 13 2.37 4.07 20.47
CA TRP A 13 2.64 5.46 20.12
C TRP A 13 3.43 6.15 21.23
N SER A 14 4.49 6.83 20.86
CA SER A 14 5.32 7.63 21.76
C SER A 14 5.54 9.03 21.18
N SER A 15 5.88 10.01 22.02
CA SER A 15 6.09 11.41 21.60
C SER A 15 7.14 11.57 20.50
N TRP A 16 8.11 10.65 20.40
CA TRP A 16 9.09 10.63 19.32
C TRP A 16 8.48 10.41 17.94
N HIS A 17 7.39 9.63 17.84
CA HIS A 17 6.69 9.43 16.56
C HIS A 17 6.08 10.73 16.07
N THR A 18 5.40 11.47 16.95
CA THR A 18 4.84 12.79 16.63
C THR A 18 5.92 13.76 16.18
N LEU A 19 7.05 13.80 16.90
CA LEU A 19 8.18 14.65 16.53
C LEU A 19 8.74 14.30 15.15
N LEU A 20 8.95 13.01 14.87
CA LEU A 20 9.43 12.54 13.56
C LEU A 20 8.46 12.91 12.44
N LEU A 21 7.15 12.74 12.64
CA LEU A 21 6.15 13.15 11.65
C LEU A 21 6.22 14.65 11.35
N LEU A 22 6.38 15.49 12.37
CA LEU A 22 6.54 16.94 12.17
C LEU A 22 7.83 17.27 11.40
N ILE A 23 8.93 16.60 11.73
CA ILE A 23 10.20 16.75 11.01
C ILE A 23 10.03 16.35 9.54
N ILE A 24 9.28 15.30 9.23
CA ILE A 24 9.03 14.87 7.84
C ILE A 24 8.17 15.90 7.11
N ILE A 25 7.05 16.30 7.72
CA ILE A 25 6.10 17.26 7.13
C ILE A 25 6.76 18.59 6.79
N VAL A 26 7.65 19.09 7.66
CA VAL A 26 8.35 20.37 7.46
C VAL A 26 9.64 20.18 6.67
N GLY A 27 10.39 19.13 6.96
CA GLY A 27 11.70 18.86 6.39
C GLY A 27 11.66 18.49 4.91
N THR A 28 10.66 17.71 4.46
CA THR A 28 10.55 17.33 3.04
C THR A 28 10.35 18.56 2.13
N PRO A 29 9.40 19.48 2.38
CA PRO A 29 9.29 20.72 1.60
C PRO A 29 10.55 21.60 1.64
N LEU A 30 11.19 21.72 2.81
CA LEU A 30 12.43 22.49 2.94
C LEU A 30 13.59 21.89 2.15
N LEU A 31 13.71 20.57 2.14
CA LEU A 31 14.70 19.85 1.36
C LEU A 31 14.47 20.06 -0.14
N VAL A 32 13.23 19.91 -0.61
CA VAL A 32 12.85 20.21 -2.01
C VAL A 32 13.17 21.66 -2.37
N ARG A 33 12.83 22.61 -1.49
CA ARG A 33 13.13 24.04 -1.69
C ARG A 33 14.63 24.32 -1.77
N TRP A 34 15.43 23.60 -0.99
CA TRP A 34 16.90 23.68 -1.02
C TRP A 34 17.47 23.06 -2.29
N MET A 35 16.95 21.92 -2.75
CA MET A 35 17.36 21.28 -4.01
C MET A 35 17.08 22.17 -5.23
N LEU A 36 15.93 22.85 -5.22
CA LEU A 36 15.52 23.78 -6.28
C LEU A 36 16.10 25.20 -6.12
N ALA A 37 16.84 25.49 -5.03
CA ALA A 37 17.54 26.76 -4.91
C ALA A 37 18.78 26.76 -5.81
N PRO A 38 19.22 27.92 -6.35
CA PRO A 38 20.49 28.02 -7.05
C PRO A 38 21.63 27.62 -6.09
N ASN A 39 22.11 26.39 -6.21
CA ASN A 39 23.06 25.80 -5.26
C ASN A 39 24.37 25.47 -5.99
N PRO A 40 25.44 26.27 -5.78
CA PRO A 40 26.72 26.07 -6.46
C PRO A 40 27.45 24.78 -6.06
N PHE A 41 26.93 24.04 -5.07
CA PHE A 41 27.51 22.78 -4.60
C PHE A 41 26.90 21.54 -5.28
N LEU A 42 25.66 21.64 -5.79
CA LEU A 42 25.03 20.55 -6.54
C LEU A 42 25.18 20.73 -8.05
N PHE A 43 25.48 21.96 -8.50
CA PHE A 43 25.46 22.36 -9.89
C PHE A 43 26.66 23.26 -10.19
N ASP A 44 27.71 22.70 -10.79
CA ASP A 44 28.81 23.50 -11.36
C ASP A 44 28.28 24.30 -12.56
N GLY A 45 28.54 25.60 -12.57
CA GLY A 45 27.90 26.62 -13.43
C GLY A 45 28.14 26.53 -14.94
N GLU A 46 28.51 25.38 -15.48
CA GLU A 46 28.60 25.11 -16.94
C GLU A 46 27.70 23.96 -17.40
N SER A 47 27.19 23.13 -16.50
CA SER A 47 26.17 22.12 -16.79
C SER A 47 24.87 22.55 -16.14
N ALA A 48 24.16 23.46 -16.81
CA ALA A 48 22.70 23.43 -16.76
C ALA A 48 22.28 22.02 -17.18
N LEU A 49 22.17 21.12 -16.19
CA LEU A 49 21.75 19.75 -16.36
C LEU A 49 20.49 19.77 -17.22
N ALA A 50 20.47 18.90 -18.23
CA ALA A 50 19.38 18.82 -19.19
C ALA A 50 18.01 18.94 -18.46
N PRO A 51 17.07 19.72 -19.01
CA PRO A 51 15.72 19.85 -18.44
C PRO A 51 15.17 18.43 -18.24
N GLY A 52 15.02 17.98 -16.99
CA GLY A 52 14.58 16.62 -16.67
C GLY A 52 15.20 16.01 -15.40
N GLY A 53 16.48 16.28 -15.13
CA GLY A 53 17.17 15.70 -13.97
C GLY A 53 16.59 16.15 -12.62
N GLU A 54 16.25 17.44 -12.50
CA GLU A 54 15.72 18.04 -11.27
C GLU A 54 14.32 17.49 -10.91
N LEU A 55 13.49 17.26 -11.93
CA LEU A 55 12.13 16.75 -11.79
C LEU A 55 12.13 15.39 -11.07
N LEU A 56 12.99 14.48 -11.52
CA LEU A 56 13.10 13.13 -10.99
C LEU A 56 13.52 13.16 -9.51
N TRP A 57 14.51 13.97 -9.15
CA TRP A 57 14.99 14.07 -7.77
C TRP A 57 13.98 14.70 -6.81
N VAL A 58 13.28 15.75 -7.25
CA VAL A 58 12.19 16.36 -6.47
C VAL A 58 11.07 15.35 -6.24
N TRP A 59 10.67 14.62 -7.28
CA TRP A 59 9.65 13.58 -7.16
C TRP A 59 10.05 12.47 -6.19
N TRP A 60 11.27 11.94 -6.30
CA TRP A 60 11.76 10.93 -5.35
C TRP A 60 11.82 11.45 -3.92
N THR A 61 12.13 12.73 -3.72
CA THR A 61 12.16 13.32 -2.38
C THR A 61 10.77 13.36 -1.75
N TRP A 62 9.73 13.69 -2.53
CA TRP A 62 8.35 13.59 -2.08
C TRP A 62 7.91 12.15 -1.81
N VAL A 63 8.25 11.22 -2.70
CA VAL A 63 7.97 9.78 -2.52
C VAL A 63 8.60 9.26 -1.23
N LEU A 64 9.87 9.56 -0.99
CA LEU A 64 10.59 9.15 0.21
C LEU A 64 10.00 9.79 1.47
N GLY A 65 9.63 11.07 1.42
CA GLY A 65 8.95 11.76 2.52
C GLY A 65 7.63 11.09 2.90
N LEU A 66 6.79 10.78 1.90
CA LEU A 66 5.50 10.10 2.11
C LEU A 66 5.67 8.64 2.59
N LEU A 67 6.64 7.91 2.07
CA LEU A 67 6.96 6.55 2.54
C LEU A 67 7.46 6.56 3.98
N LEU A 68 8.30 7.52 4.34
CA LEU A 68 8.79 7.68 5.70
C LEU A 68 7.64 8.06 6.65
N PHE A 69 6.76 8.97 6.23
CA PHE A 69 5.53 9.30 6.96
C PHE A 69 4.69 8.05 7.23
N ALA A 70 4.39 7.25 6.19
CA ALA A 70 3.61 6.02 6.32
C ALA A 70 4.29 4.98 7.23
N THR A 71 5.61 4.86 7.13
CA THR A 71 6.44 3.96 7.95
C THR A 71 6.38 4.34 9.43
N VAL A 72 6.55 5.64 9.74
CA VAL A 72 6.48 6.15 11.12
C VAL A 72 5.09 6.01 11.70
N ALA A 73 4.05 6.38 10.94
CA ALA A 73 2.66 6.26 11.38
C ALA A 73 2.28 4.78 11.61
N GLY A 74 2.58 3.91 10.64
CA GLY A 74 2.30 2.49 10.72
C GLY A 74 3.05 1.78 11.84
N GLY A 75 4.34 2.07 11.99
CA GLY A 75 5.20 1.53 13.05
C GLY A 75 4.77 1.98 14.45
N GLY A 76 4.36 3.24 14.62
CA GLY A 76 3.86 3.74 15.90
C GLY A 76 2.55 3.11 16.35
N ILE A 77 1.66 2.78 15.41
CA ILE A 77 0.37 2.15 15.71
C ILE A 77 0.53 0.65 15.94
N THR A 78 1.25 -0.05 15.06
CA THR A 78 1.34 -1.52 15.08
C THR A 78 2.49 -2.05 15.92
N GLY A 79 3.50 -1.22 16.20
CA GLY A 79 4.76 -1.66 16.79
C GLY A 79 5.65 -2.43 15.82
N CYS A 80 5.28 -2.53 14.55
CA CYS A 80 6.01 -3.27 13.52
C CYS A 80 6.58 -2.31 12.49
N TRP A 81 7.91 -2.31 12.38
CA TRP A 81 8.65 -1.49 11.45
C TRP A 81 9.29 -2.36 10.36
N PRO A 82 9.40 -1.89 9.10
CA PRO A 82 8.88 -0.62 8.58
C PRO A 82 7.46 -0.71 7.99
N PHE A 83 6.95 -1.92 7.75
CA PHE A 83 5.73 -2.15 6.96
C PHE A 83 4.43 -2.22 7.78
N GLY A 84 4.41 -1.65 8.99
CA GLY A 84 3.26 -1.70 9.88
C GLY A 84 1.96 -1.17 9.25
N TRP A 85 2.06 -0.21 8.34
CA TRP A 85 0.92 0.36 7.63
C TRP A 85 0.20 -0.63 6.69
N LEU A 86 0.86 -1.72 6.28
CA LEU A 86 0.27 -2.79 5.47
C LEU A 86 -0.53 -3.82 6.28
N ILE A 87 -0.35 -3.85 7.60
CA ILE A 87 -0.91 -4.88 8.47
C ILE A 87 -2.40 -4.60 8.72
N ASN A 88 -3.25 -5.62 8.55
CA ASN A 88 -4.68 -5.56 8.79
C ASN A 88 -5.08 -6.13 10.17
N GLU A 89 -6.40 -6.24 10.43
CA GLU A 89 -6.94 -6.76 11.69
C GLU A 89 -6.63 -8.24 11.93
N GLN A 90 -6.35 -9.00 10.87
CA GLN A 90 -5.94 -10.40 10.92
C GLN A 90 -4.42 -10.55 11.19
N TYR A 91 -3.71 -9.44 11.43
CA TYR A 91 -2.25 -9.40 11.58
C TYR A 91 -1.51 -9.93 10.35
N ARG A 92 -2.11 -9.78 9.17
CA ARG A 92 -1.54 -10.16 7.87
C ARG A 92 -1.33 -8.92 7.02
N MET A 93 -0.37 -8.95 6.09
CA MET A 93 -0.24 -7.87 5.11
C MET A 93 -1.42 -7.88 4.13
N SER A 94 -1.92 -6.71 3.78
CA SER A 94 -3.10 -6.54 2.94
C SER A 94 -2.77 -5.98 1.56
N LEU A 95 -3.21 -6.69 0.52
CA LEU A 95 -3.06 -6.26 -0.87
C LEU A 95 -3.81 -4.95 -1.17
N SER A 96 -5.03 -4.81 -0.66
CA SER A 96 -5.82 -3.59 -0.87
C SER A 96 -5.21 -2.36 -0.18
N ARG A 97 -4.55 -2.54 0.98
CA ARG A 97 -3.78 -1.46 1.62
C ARG A 97 -2.56 -1.07 0.80
N LEU A 98 -1.83 -2.06 0.28
CA LEU A 98 -0.69 -1.81 -0.61
C LEU A 98 -1.11 -1.00 -1.85
N GLN A 99 -2.16 -1.46 -2.55
CA GLN A 99 -2.68 -0.79 -3.75
C GLN A 99 -3.08 0.66 -3.45
N MET A 100 -3.83 0.90 -2.36
CA MET A 100 -4.23 2.25 -1.98
C MET A 100 -3.03 3.15 -1.69
N CYS A 101 -2.05 2.66 -0.93
CA CYS A 101 -0.86 3.43 -0.59
C CYS A 101 0.02 3.72 -1.79
N LEU A 102 0.23 2.76 -2.70
CA LEU A 102 1.01 2.99 -3.93
C LEU A 102 0.39 4.12 -4.76
N TRP A 103 -0.91 4.03 -5.05
CA TRP A 103 -1.59 5.07 -5.82
C TRP A 103 -1.62 6.42 -5.10
N THR A 104 -1.85 6.43 -3.79
CA THR A 104 -1.83 7.67 -3.00
C THR A 104 -0.46 8.33 -3.04
N ILE A 105 0.63 7.55 -2.88
CA ILE A 105 2.00 8.07 -2.89
C ILE A 105 2.34 8.64 -4.26
N VAL A 106 2.05 7.92 -5.35
CA VAL A 106 2.33 8.40 -6.71
C VAL A 106 1.60 9.71 -6.97
N VAL A 107 0.29 9.76 -6.70
CA VAL A 107 -0.53 10.94 -7.01
C VAL A 107 -0.12 12.14 -6.15
N LEU A 108 0.05 11.96 -4.84
CA LEU A 108 0.42 13.05 -3.95
C LEU A 108 1.85 13.53 -4.19
N ALA A 109 2.80 12.62 -4.42
CA ALA A 109 4.17 13.00 -4.74
C ALA A 109 4.23 13.80 -6.04
N SER A 110 3.54 13.35 -7.09
CA SER A 110 3.47 14.05 -8.37
C SER A 110 2.81 15.42 -8.26
N PHE A 111 1.72 15.53 -7.50
CA PHE A 111 1.05 16.81 -7.28
C PHE A 111 1.98 17.78 -6.53
N ALA A 112 2.63 17.31 -5.47
CA ALA A 112 3.57 18.11 -4.71
C ALA A 112 4.80 18.52 -5.55
N THR A 113 5.28 17.65 -6.45
CA THR A 113 6.33 17.98 -7.43
C THR A 113 5.89 19.11 -8.36
N ALA A 114 4.70 18.99 -8.98
CA ALA A 114 4.18 20.01 -9.88
C ALA A 114 4.07 21.37 -9.19
N VAL A 115 3.48 21.40 -7.99
CA VAL A 115 3.35 22.62 -7.18
C VAL A 115 4.72 23.20 -6.84
N SER A 116 5.67 22.38 -6.36
CA SER A 116 7.02 22.84 -5.99
C SER A 116 7.76 23.49 -7.16
N ILE A 117 7.69 22.87 -8.34
CA ILE A 117 8.34 23.38 -9.54
C ILE A 117 7.67 24.68 -10.02
N ASN A 118 6.33 24.71 -10.08
CA ASN A 118 5.59 25.91 -10.49
C ASN A 118 5.87 27.11 -9.56
N LEU A 119 5.98 26.87 -8.24
CA LEU A 119 6.33 27.91 -7.27
C LEU A 119 7.73 28.49 -7.51
N VAL A 120 8.71 27.64 -7.82
CA VAL A 120 10.10 28.07 -8.08
C VAL A 120 10.20 28.84 -9.40
N ASN A 121 9.44 28.42 -10.41
CA ASN A 121 9.32 29.13 -11.69
C ASN A 121 8.47 30.41 -11.62
N ARG A 122 8.06 30.84 -10.42
CA ARG A 122 7.30 32.08 -10.16
C ARG A 122 5.89 32.12 -10.76
N HIS A 123 5.32 30.97 -11.08
CA HIS A 123 3.91 30.84 -11.48
C HIS A 123 2.99 30.80 -10.25
N LEU A 124 3.09 31.79 -9.36
CA LEU A 124 2.41 31.77 -8.05
C LEU A 124 0.88 31.69 -8.13
N GLN A 125 0.28 32.27 -9.18
CA GLN A 125 -1.18 32.25 -9.39
C GLN A 125 -1.66 30.89 -9.90
N ASP A 126 -0.83 30.19 -10.69
CA ASP A 126 -1.18 28.92 -11.34
C ASP A 126 -0.60 27.70 -10.61
N ALA A 127 0.25 27.91 -9.61
CA ALA A 127 1.02 26.83 -8.97
C ALA A 127 0.16 25.73 -8.37
N LEU A 128 -1.03 26.08 -7.87
CA LEU A 128 -1.99 25.12 -7.31
C LEU A 128 -3.00 24.62 -8.35
N HIS A 129 -3.05 25.23 -9.55
CA HIS A 129 -3.98 24.90 -10.62
C HIS A 129 -3.45 23.76 -11.50
N VAL A 130 -3.11 22.64 -10.86
CA VAL A 130 -2.68 21.42 -11.55
C VAL A 130 -3.88 20.52 -11.78
N ALA A 131 -4.30 20.36 -13.03
CA ALA A 131 -5.44 19.53 -13.41
C ALA A 131 -5.12 18.05 -13.23
N ILE A 132 -6.02 17.33 -12.56
CA ILE A 132 -5.96 15.88 -12.40
C ILE A 132 -7.11 15.27 -13.21
N PRO A 133 -6.83 14.43 -14.23
CA PRO A 133 -7.85 13.81 -15.06
C PRO A 133 -8.91 13.06 -14.24
N ALA A 134 -10.17 13.12 -14.68
CA ALA A 134 -11.29 12.48 -14.01
C ALA A 134 -11.10 10.95 -13.89
N ASP A 135 -10.47 10.33 -14.88
CA ASP A 135 -10.19 8.89 -14.88
C ASP A 135 -9.21 8.48 -13.78
N LEU A 136 -8.30 9.38 -13.38
CA LEU A 136 -7.42 9.12 -12.24
C LEU A 136 -8.17 9.16 -10.90
N TRP A 137 -9.15 10.06 -10.76
CA TRP A 137 -10.06 10.05 -9.61
C TRP A 137 -10.88 8.76 -9.56
N LEU A 138 -11.33 8.27 -10.71
CA LEU A 138 -12.02 6.99 -10.82
C LEU A 138 -11.12 5.84 -10.37
N LEU A 139 -9.85 5.81 -10.81
CA LEU A 139 -8.86 4.81 -10.37
C LEU A 139 -8.67 4.81 -8.84
N LEU A 140 -8.56 5.99 -8.22
CA LEU A 140 -8.49 6.14 -6.77
C LEU A 140 -9.78 5.67 -6.08
N GLY A 141 -10.94 5.96 -6.68
CA GLY A 141 -12.25 5.50 -6.22
C GLY A 141 -12.39 3.98 -6.23
N ILE A 142 -11.91 3.31 -7.28
CA ILE A 142 -11.89 1.84 -7.38
C ILE A 142 -10.99 1.24 -6.29
N SER A 143 -9.80 1.79 -6.09
CA SER A 143 -8.87 1.34 -5.04
C SER A 143 -9.45 1.54 -3.63
N THR A 144 -10.12 2.66 -3.40
CA THR A 144 -10.83 2.96 -2.14
C THR A 144 -11.99 1.98 -1.91
N THR A 145 -12.75 1.67 -2.96
CA THR A 145 -13.84 0.69 -2.91
C THR A 145 -13.31 -0.67 -2.49
N ALA A 146 -12.19 -1.13 -3.06
CA ALA A 146 -11.57 -2.39 -2.68
C ALA A 146 -11.09 -2.41 -1.22
N LEU A 147 -10.53 -1.29 -0.74
CA LEU A 147 -10.06 -1.15 0.64
C LEU A 147 -11.21 -1.29 1.65
N VAL A 148 -12.38 -0.73 1.36
CA VAL A 148 -13.56 -0.78 2.25
C VAL A 148 -14.38 -2.06 2.06
N ALA A 149 -14.55 -2.54 0.83
CA ALA A 149 -15.30 -3.76 0.53
C ALA A 149 -14.63 -5.01 1.10
N SER A 150 -13.30 -5.06 1.05
CA SER A 150 -12.51 -6.20 1.56
C SER A 150 -12.87 -6.61 3.00
N PRO A 151 -12.78 -5.73 4.03
CA PRO A 151 -13.16 -6.11 5.39
C PRO A 151 -14.65 -6.43 5.54
N LEU A 152 -15.53 -5.79 4.77
CA LEU A 152 -16.98 -6.07 4.79
C LEU A 152 -17.27 -7.51 4.32
N ILE A 153 -16.69 -7.94 3.19
CA ILE A 153 -16.81 -9.31 2.68
C ILE A 153 -16.28 -10.33 3.70
N LEU A 154 -15.22 -9.98 4.42
CA LEU A 154 -14.60 -10.86 5.41
C LEU A 154 -15.37 -10.93 6.73
N ALA A 155 -16.18 -9.94 7.06
CA ALA A 155 -16.90 -9.87 8.34
C ALA A 155 -17.85 -11.05 8.56
N ASP A 156 -18.53 -11.50 7.51
CA ASP A 156 -19.44 -12.64 7.58
C ASP A 156 -18.68 -13.96 7.71
N LYS A 157 -17.53 -14.09 7.03
CA LYS A 157 -16.66 -15.27 7.10
C LYS A 157 -16.04 -15.46 8.48
N LYS A 158 -15.84 -14.37 9.20
CA LYS A 158 -15.37 -14.37 10.59
C LYS A 158 -16.37 -15.05 11.54
N LYS A 159 -17.67 -15.00 11.22
CA LYS A 159 -18.76 -15.58 12.03
C LYS A 159 -19.03 -17.05 11.68
N GLN A 160 -18.57 -17.52 10.53
CA GLN A 160 -18.83 -18.89 10.08
C GLN A 160 -17.96 -19.89 10.83
N ASN A 161 -18.57 -21.00 11.24
CA ASN A 161 -17.86 -22.13 11.84
C ASN A 161 -16.99 -22.82 10.78
N THR A 162 -15.83 -23.33 11.22
CA THR A 162 -14.95 -24.19 10.40
C THR A 162 -14.82 -25.52 11.10
N ASN A 163 -14.71 -26.60 10.32
CA ASN A 163 -14.37 -27.92 10.83
C ASN A 163 -13.05 -27.85 11.62
N ILE A 164 -13.09 -28.22 12.91
CA ILE A 164 -11.99 -28.06 13.86
C ILE A 164 -10.79 -28.96 13.48
N PRO A 165 -10.96 -30.29 13.30
CA PRO A 165 -9.88 -31.16 12.84
C PRO A 165 -9.16 -30.68 11.57
N GLU A 166 -9.89 -30.26 10.55
CA GLU A 166 -9.27 -29.84 9.29
C GLU A 166 -8.54 -28.51 9.43
N ARG A 167 -9.13 -27.56 10.17
CA ARG A 167 -8.45 -26.30 10.51
C ARG A 167 -7.10 -26.57 11.18
N GLN A 168 -7.04 -27.49 12.14
CA GLN A 168 -5.80 -27.82 12.84
C GLN A 168 -4.74 -28.41 11.91
N ARG A 169 -5.14 -29.24 10.94
CA ARG A 169 -4.25 -29.82 9.93
C ARG A 169 -3.73 -28.77 8.96
N THR A 170 -4.61 -27.94 8.40
CA THR A 170 -4.19 -26.93 7.43
C THR A 170 -3.24 -25.91 8.07
N LEU A 171 -3.52 -25.49 9.31
CA LEU A 171 -2.62 -24.58 10.03
C LEU A 171 -1.28 -25.24 10.39
N ALA A 172 -1.24 -26.57 10.62
CA ALA A 172 0.02 -27.28 10.87
C ALA A 172 0.94 -27.21 9.65
N SER A 173 0.37 -27.36 8.45
CA SER A 173 1.12 -27.27 7.19
C SER A 173 1.72 -25.88 6.90
N MET A 174 1.32 -24.84 7.63
CA MET A 174 1.80 -23.48 7.42
C MET A 174 2.98 -23.08 8.30
N ASP A 175 3.18 -23.78 9.42
CA ASP A 175 4.21 -23.45 10.40
C ASP A 175 5.26 -24.55 10.43
N MET A 176 6.51 -24.22 10.12
CA MET A 176 7.61 -25.19 10.16
C MET A 176 7.78 -25.83 11.54
N ARG A 177 7.34 -25.19 12.62
CA ARG A 177 7.33 -25.78 13.97
C ARG A 177 6.46 -27.04 14.05
N TYR A 178 5.48 -27.15 13.17
CA TYR A 178 4.52 -28.24 13.10
C TYR A 178 4.67 -29.06 11.80
N ALA A 179 5.80 -28.95 11.11
CA ALA A 179 6.02 -29.65 9.83
C ALA A 179 5.82 -31.17 9.94
N ASP A 180 6.26 -31.77 11.06
CA ASP A 180 6.10 -33.21 11.34
C ASP A 180 4.83 -33.52 12.14
N ALA A 181 4.08 -32.51 12.55
CA ALA A 181 2.87 -32.66 13.35
C ALA A 181 1.64 -32.80 12.46
N GLN A 182 0.79 -33.80 12.75
CA GLN A 182 -0.45 -33.99 12.01
C GLN A 182 -1.49 -32.89 12.27
N ALA A 183 -1.37 -32.16 13.39
CA ALA A 183 -2.33 -31.12 13.78
C ALA A 183 -1.72 -30.13 14.78
N VAL A 184 -2.09 -28.86 14.67
CA VAL A 184 -1.79 -27.84 15.70
C VAL A 184 -2.73 -28.02 16.89
N PRO A 185 -2.28 -27.82 18.14
CA PRO A 185 -3.16 -27.80 19.31
C PRO A 185 -4.38 -26.88 19.12
N GLU A 186 -5.56 -27.30 19.61
CA GLU A 186 -6.83 -26.59 19.34
C GLU A 186 -6.78 -25.12 19.80
N GLN A 187 -6.14 -24.86 20.92
CA GLN A 187 -5.99 -23.51 21.46
C GLN A 187 -5.19 -22.60 20.51
N GLU A 188 -4.12 -23.11 19.90
CA GLU A 188 -3.34 -22.34 18.93
C GLU A 188 -4.08 -22.25 17.58
N ALA A 189 -4.79 -23.30 17.16
CA ALA A 189 -5.65 -23.23 15.98
C ALA A 189 -6.76 -22.16 16.12
N LYS A 190 -7.31 -21.98 17.33
CA LYS A 190 -8.24 -20.88 17.67
C LYS A 190 -7.55 -19.52 17.69
N ALA A 191 -6.28 -19.44 18.06
CA ALA A 191 -5.52 -18.19 18.03
C ALA A 191 -5.18 -17.76 16.59
N ARG A 192 -4.90 -18.72 15.71
CA ARG A 192 -4.53 -18.52 14.28
C ARG A 192 -5.71 -18.53 13.30
N SER A 193 -6.94 -18.57 13.81
CA SER A 193 -8.13 -18.45 12.97
C SER A 193 -9.19 -17.57 13.62
N SER A 194 -10.03 -16.95 12.80
CA SER A 194 -11.24 -16.27 13.25
C SER A 194 -12.38 -16.67 12.31
N GLY A 195 -13.21 -17.60 12.77
CA GLY A 195 -14.13 -18.30 11.88
C GLY A 195 -13.36 -19.06 10.79
N GLN A 196 -13.73 -18.82 9.53
CA GLN A 196 -13.04 -19.37 8.35
C GLN A 196 -11.79 -18.60 7.94
N LEU A 197 -11.45 -17.48 8.58
CA LEU A 197 -10.30 -16.66 8.20
C LEU A 197 -9.04 -17.12 8.89
N ALA A 198 -7.96 -17.27 8.13
CA ALA A 198 -6.63 -17.46 8.67
C ALA A 198 -6.08 -16.11 9.15
N ARG A 199 -5.48 -16.09 10.34
CA ARG A 199 -4.85 -14.91 10.94
C ARG A 199 -3.52 -15.28 11.58
N ASN A 200 -2.65 -14.29 11.69
CA ASN A 200 -1.44 -14.45 12.48
C ASN A 200 -1.74 -14.22 13.97
N THR A 201 -0.86 -14.74 14.83
CA THR A 201 -1.01 -14.59 16.29
C THR A 201 -0.62 -13.18 16.74
N SER A 202 0.33 -12.56 16.04
CA SER A 202 0.79 -11.20 16.31
C SER A 202 1.14 -10.44 15.02
N PRO A 203 1.14 -9.09 15.03
CA PRO A 203 1.58 -8.28 13.91
C PRO A 203 3.01 -8.59 13.43
N ALA A 204 3.88 -9.08 14.32
CA ALA A 204 5.27 -9.40 13.98
C ALA A 204 5.41 -10.62 13.06
N GLU A 205 4.37 -11.46 12.96
CA GLU A 205 4.32 -12.61 12.05
C GLU A 205 3.82 -12.25 10.65
N ALA A 206 3.39 -11.00 10.41
CA ALA A 206 2.95 -10.55 9.10
C ALA A 206 4.08 -10.67 8.07
N SER A 207 3.79 -11.25 6.91
CA SER A 207 4.77 -11.51 5.85
C SER A 207 4.29 -11.00 4.49
N PHE A 208 5.22 -10.66 3.60
CA PHE A 208 4.89 -10.35 2.20
C PHE A 208 4.21 -11.51 1.48
N ALA A 209 4.46 -12.76 1.91
CA ALA A 209 3.74 -13.92 1.40
C ALA A 209 2.21 -13.80 1.65
N ASP A 210 1.79 -13.04 2.67
CA ASP A 210 0.37 -12.79 2.94
C ASP A 210 -0.30 -11.95 1.85
N LEU A 211 0.45 -11.23 1.00
CA LEU A 211 -0.13 -10.52 -0.14
C LEU A 211 -0.59 -11.48 -1.23
N LEU A 212 0.05 -12.65 -1.32
CA LEU A 212 -0.14 -13.64 -2.39
C LEU A 212 -0.91 -14.89 -1.93
N ARG A 213 -0.90 -15.20 -0.63
CA ARG A 213 -1.61 -16.38 -0.10
C ARG A 213 -3.10 -16.15 0.04
N GLY A 214 -3.88 -17.22 0.11
CA GLY A 214 -5.30 -17.14 0.47
C GLY A 214 -5.54 -16.58 1.88
N GLU A 215 -6.73 -16.01 2.10
CA GLU A 215 -7.14 -15.42 3.38
C GLU A 215 -7.91 -16.39 4.29
N GLN A 216 -8.40 -17.50 3.74
CA GLN A 216 -9.25 -18.45 4.45
C GLN A 216 -8.46 -19.69 4.85
N VAL A 217 -8.88 -20.35 5.93
CA VAL A 217 -8.22 -21.57 6.42
C VAL A 217 -8.14 -22.64 5.32
N GLY A 218 -9.12 -22.73 4.42
CA GLY A 218 -9.09 -23.69 3.32
C GLY A 218 -8.09 -23.40 2.19
N ASN A 219 -7.55 -22.18 2.10
CA ASN A 219 -6.64 -21.78 1.02
C ASN A 219 -5.42 -20.95 1.47
N CYS A 220 -5.18 -20.83 2.76
CA CYS A 220 -4.13 -19.96 3.30
C CYS A 220 -2.70 -20.50 3.09
N ASN A 221 -2.55 -21.77 2.74
CA ASN A 221 -1.28 -22.41 2.42
C ASN A 221 -0.95 -22.44 0.92
N VAL A 222 -1.86 -21.95 0.06
CA VAL A 222 -1.65 -21.89 -1.39
C VAL A 222 -1.56 -20.44 -1.88
N VAL A 223 -0.96 -20.27 -3.06
CA VAL A 223 -0.96 -18.98 -3.77
C VAL A 223 -2.36 -18.75 -4.33
N ASP A 224 -2.92 -17.59 -4.03
CA ASP A 224 -4.18 -17.11 -4.59
C ASP A 224 -3.89 -16.39 -5.91
N VAL A 225 -4.34 -17.02 -7.01
CA VAL A 225 -4.11 -16.53 -8.37
C VAL A 225 -4.74 -15.17 -8.61
N ALA A 226 -5.92 -14.90 -8.04
CA ALA A 226 -6.60 -13.61 -8.20
C ALA A 226 -5.82 -12.49 -7.50
N ARG A 227 -5.26 -12.77 -6.32
CA ARG A 227 -4.36 -11.84 -5.61
C ARG A 227 -3.06 -11.60 -6.35
N LEU A 228 -2.44 -12.65 -6.88
CA LEU A 228 -1.23 -12.54 -7.69
C LEU A 228 -1.48 -11.68 -8.94
N GLN A 229 -2.56 -11.96 -9.67
CA GLN A 229 -2.97 -11.20 -10.85
C GLN A 229 -3.21 -9.72 -10.50
N ASN A 230 -3.96 -9.43 -9.44
CA ASN A 230 -4.26 -8.06 -9.03
C ASN A 230 -3.00 -7.29 -8.60
N LEU A 231 -2.07 -7.93 -7.89
CA LEU A 231 -0.77 -7.33 -7.57
C LEU A 231 0.03 -7.02 -8.84
N PHE A 232 0.12 -7.98 -9.75
CA PHE A 232 0.88 -7.83 -10.99
C PHE A 232 0.37 -6.66 -11.85
N PHE A 233 -0.95 -6.59 -12.09
CA PHE A 233 -1.54 -5.46 -12.81
C PHE A 233 -1.31 -4.14 -12.08
N THR A 234 -1.51 -4.10 -10.76
CA THR A 234 -1.28 -2.88 -9.98
C THR A 234 0.14 -2.36 -10.13
N LEU A 235 1.16 -3.22 -10.01
CA LEU A 235 2.56 -2.82 -10.12
C LEU A 235 2.91 -2.30 -11.51
N ILE A 236 2.47 -2.99 -12.57
CA ILE A 236 2.71 -2.54 -13.95
C ILE A 236 2.06 -1.18 -14.19
N LEU A 237 0.80 -1.02 -13.80
CA LEU A 237 0.05 0.22 -14.02
C LEU A 237 0.69 1.39 -13.26
N VAL A 238 1.12 1.18 -12.01
CA VAL A 238 1.83 2.20 -11.22
C VAL A 238 3.14 2.61 -11.91
N VAL A 239 3.93 1.65 -12.40
CA VAL A 239 5.21 1.95 -13.08
C VAL A 239 4.97 2.70 -14.39
N VAL A 240 4.10 2.19 -15.25
CA VAL A 240 3.79 2.80 -16.55
C VAL A 240 3.25 4.21 -16.37
N TYR A 241 2.32 4.41 -15.42
CA TYR A 241 1.77 5.73 -15.15
C TYR A 241 2.81 6.70 -14.58
N THR A 242 3.70 6.23 -13.71
CA THR A 242 4.79 7.06 -13.18
C THR A 242 5.73 7.54 -14.29
N LEU A 243 6.08 6.65 -15.23
CA LEU A 243 6.93 7.01 -16.37
C LEU A 243 6.24 8.05 -17.27
N ALA A 244 4.98 7.81 -17.64
CA ALA A 244 4.19 8.74 -18.45
C ALA A 244 4.04 10.11 -17.76
N LEU A 245 3.91 10.12 -16.44
CA LEU A 245 3.80 11.34 -15.65
C LEU A 245 5.08 12.16 -15.67
N LEU A 246 6.23 11.52 -15.44
CA LEU A 246 7.52 12.22 -15.47
C LEU A 246 7.82 12.77 -16.86
N GLU A 247 7.57 11.99 -17.91
CA GLU A 247 7.74 12.44 -19.30
C GLU A 247 6.80 13.61 -19.64
N SER A 248 5.52 13.54 -19.23
CA SER A 248 4.56 14.62 -19.44
C SER A 248 4.95 15.92 -18.73
N PHE A 249 5.48 15.83 -17.50
CA PHE A 249 5.94 17.00 -16.75
C PHE A 249 7.19 17.61 -17.38
N GLU A 250 8.12 16.79 -17.88
CA GLU A 250 9.30 17.26 -18.60
C GLU A 250 8.91 18.03 -19.88
N LEU A 251 7.98 17.48 -20.67
CA LEU A 251 7.48 18.15 -21.87
C LEU A 251 6.78 19.48 -21.58
N GLN A 252 5.91 19.52 -20.56
CA GLN A 252 5.23 20.77 -20.16
C GLN A 252 6.21 21.85 -19.67
N MET A 253 7.28 21.44 -19.01
CA MET A 253 8.35 22.34 -18.58
C MET A 253 9.14 22.91 -19.75
N ILE A 254 9.39 22.11 -20.80
CA ILE A 254 10.06 22.56 -22.03
C ILE A 254 9.17 23.55 -22.80
N ASP A 255 7.88 23.28 -22.92
CA ASP A 255 6.98 24.06 -23.76
C ASP A 255 6.48 25.36 -23.11
N GLY A 256 6.15 25.31 -21.81
CA GLY A 256 5.46 26.41 -21.12
C GLY A 256 6.07 26.82 -19.79
N GLY A 257 7.10 26.11 -19.29
CA GLY A 257 7.72 26.38 -17.99
C GLY A 257 6.81 26.12 -16.78
N VAL A 258 5.62 25.56 -17.00
CA VAL A 258 4.60 25.32 -15.98
C VAL A 258 4.00 23.92 -16.16
N ILE A 259 3.90 23.18 -15.07
CA ILE A 259 3.20 21.89 -15.03
C ILE A 259 1.74 22.15 -14.70
N SER A 260 0.88 22.06 -15.69
CA SER A 260 -0.54 22.44 -15.58
C SER A 260 -1.49 21.25 -15.46
N ALA A 261 -1.07 20.04 -15.86
CA ALA A 261 -1.91 18.86 -15.83
C ALA A 261 -1.11 17.56 -15.66
N PHE A 262 -1.76 16.54 -15.11
CA PHE A 262 -1.31 15.16 -15.15
C PHE A 262 -1.61 14.54 -16.52
N PRO A 263 -0.86 13.51 -16.96
CA PRO A 263 -1.20 12.81 -18.20
C PRO A 263 -2.55 12.10 -18.07
N ASP A 264 -3.30 12.15 -19.17
CA ASP A 264 -4.57 11.43 -19.29
C ASP A 264 -4.38 9.92 -19.16
N VAL A 265 -5.43 9.27 -18.64
CA VAL A 265 -5.50 7.82 -18.53
C VAL A 265 -6.54 7.34 -19.51
N ASP A 266 -6.13 6.57 -20.53
CA ASP A 266 -7.08 6.01 -21.49
C ASP A 266 -8.05 4.99 -20.84
N ALA A 267 -9.23 4.85 -21.43
CA ALA A 267 -10.28 3.94 -20.98
C ALA A 267 -9.81 2.49 -20.84
N ALA A 268 -8.86 2.03 -21.69
CA ALA A 268 -8.30 0.69 -21.57
C ALA A 268 -7.52 0.49 -20.27
N PHE A 269 -6.79 1.51 -19.80
CA PHE A 269 -6.04 1.47 -18.55
C PHE A 269 -6.98 1.42 -17.34
N ALA A 270 -8.02 2.26 -17.36
CA ALA A 270 -9.07 2.25 -16.33
C ALA A 270 -9.82 0.91 -16.28
N ALA A 271 -10.14 0.34 -17.46
CA ALA A 271 -10.79 -0.95 -17.57
C ALA A 271 -9.93 -2.10 -17.02
N LEU A 272 -8.63 -2.12 -17.34
CA LEU A 272 -7.70 -3.13 -16.82
C LEU A 272 -7.65 -3.12 -15.28
N LEU A 273 -7.57 -1.94 -14.66
CA LEU A 273 -7.57 -1.82 -13.21
C LEU A 273 -8.93 -2.20 -12.60
N GLY A 274 -10.03 -1.77 -13.22
CA GLY A 274 -11.38 -2.08 -12.79
C GLY A 274 -11.68 -3.57 -12.81
N VAL A 275 -11.34 -4.26 -13.91
CA VAL A 275 -11.51 -5.71 -14.06
C VAL A 275 -10.64 -6.46 -13.06
N SER A 276 -9.39 -6.05 -12.88
CA SER A 276 -8.46 -6.70 -11.94
C SER A 276 -8.96 -6.60 -10.49
N THR A 277 -9.41 -5.41 -10.09
CA THR A 277 -9.92 -5.16 -8.73
C THR A 277 -11.25 -5.87 -8.49
N THR A 278 -12.15 -5.85 -9.48
CA THR A 278 -13.45 -6.52 -9.38
C THR A 278 -13.30 -8.04 -9.33
N GLY A 279 -12.44 -8.61 -10.18
CA GLY A 279 -12.11 -10.04 -10.15
C GLY A 279 -11.52 -10.46 -8.81
N TYR A 280 -10.62 -9.64 -8.24
CA TYR A 280 -10.08 -9.85 -6.90
C TYR A 280 -11.17 -9.86 -5.82
N LEU A 281 -12.08 -8.89 -5.80
CA LEU A 281 -13.16 -8.83 -4.82
C LEU A 281 -14.14 -9.99 -4.97
N ALA A 282 -14.46 -10.37 -6.21
CA ALA A 282 -15.31 -11.52 -6.49
C ALA A 282 -14.68 -12.83 -5.98
N ALA A 283 -13.39 -13.06 -6.27
CA ALA A 283 -12.66 -14.22 -5.77
C ALA A 283 -12.61 -14.24 -4.23
N LYS A 284 -12.46 -13.08 -3.60
CA LYS A 284 -12.50 -12.94 -2.14
C LYS A 284 -13.85 -13.33 -1.54
N GLY A 285 -14.94 -13.18 -2.29
CA GLY A 285 -16.28 -13.62 -1.91
C GLY A 285 -16.44 -15.14 -1.84
N VAL A 286 -15.68 -15.91 -2.62
CA VAL A 286 -15.77 -17.37 -2.69
C VAL A 286 -15.37 -18.02 -1.35
N ASN A 287 -16.17 -18.98 -0.87
CA ASN A 287 -15.87 -19.71 0.37
C ASN A 287 -14.92 -20.87 0.08
N TYR A 288 -13.80 -20.90 0.79
CA TYR A 288 -12.83 -21.98 0.76
C TYR A 288 -12.87 -22.69 2.10
N GLN A 289 -13.62 -23.78 2.15
CA GLN A 289 -13.56 -24.70 3.29
C GLN A 289 -12.29 -25.55 3.18
N PRO A 290 -11.71 -25.96 4.32
CA PRO A 290 -10.66 -26.96 4.31
C PRO A 290 -11.13 -28.21 3.55
N LEU A 291 -10.23 -28.84 2.79
CA LEU A 291 -10.56 -30.07 2.07
C LEU A 291 -11.01 -31.13 3.06
N GLN A 292 -12.27 -31.56 2.94
CA GLN A 292 -12.74 -32.80 3.54
C GLN A 292 -12.10 -33.94 2.75
N ASN A 293 -11.19 -34.70 3.36
CA ASN A 293 -10.80 -35.96 2.72
C ASN A 293 -12.01 -36.89 2.74
N PRO A 294 -12.31 -37.60 1.62
CA PRO A 294 -13.32 -38.64 1.59
C PRO A 294 -13.03 -39.77 2.58
#